data_AF-K1TND6-F1
#
_entry.id   AF-K1TND6-F1
#
_cell.length_a   1.000
_cell.length_b   1.000
_cell.length_c   1.000
_cell.angle_alpha   90.00
_cell.angle_beta   90.00
_cell.angle_gamma   90.00
#
_symmetry.space_group_name_H-M   'P 1'
#
loop_
_entity.id
_entity.type
_entity.pdbx_description
1 polymer ?
#
loop_
_entity_poly.entity_id
_entity_poly.type
_entity_poly.pdbx_seq_one_letter_code
_entity_poly.pdbx_strand_id
1 'polypeptide(L)'
;EYQKIAASLASPGPAALFGLPPAGRALLYAALQKDTGRILCVVTPGEAEATHFADDLKTLGLSAAVFPPRDFMLRPVEGAGREYEYRRLSVLGALAGGRLNAVCVPAEALLQYTVPQDEFQKNTLTLKPGMVYNREALVERLFAAGYVRRSQVDGPGQFSVRGDIVDIYAPDMRQPARVEYWDDEIDSLASFDLLTQRRDGALEKIY
;
A
#
# COMPACT_ATOMS: atom_id res chain seq x y z
N GLU A 1 -22.68 -19.91 -18.08
CA GLU A 1 -21.58 -18.98 -18.39
C GLU A 1 -20.45 -18.98 -17.35
N TYR A 2 -20.70 -18.76 -16.05
CA TYR A 2 -19.64 -18.78 -15.03
C TYR A 2 -18.74 -20.03 -15.06
N GLN A 3 -19.33 -21.23 -14.97
CA GLN A 3 -18.58 -22.50 -14.98
C GLN A 3 -17.70 -22.67 -16.23
N LYS A 4 -18.16 -22.18 -17.39
CA LYS A 4 -17.39 -22.24 -18.64
C LYS A 4 -16.15 -21.34 -18.55
N ILE A 5 -16.31 -20.12 -18.06
CA ILE A 5 -15.18 -19.19 -17.88
C ILE A 5 -14.20 -19.69 -16.81
N ALA A 6 -14.71 -20.18 -15.68
CA ALA A 6 -13.87 -20.74 -14.62
C ALA A 6 -13.06 -21.94 -15.14
N ALA A 7 -13.68 -22.82 -15.94
CA ALA A 7 -12.97 -23.92 -16.59
C ALA A 7 -11.90 -23.45 -17.59
N SER A 8 -12.21 -22.43 -18.41
CA SER A 8 -11.24 -21.86 -19.35
C SER A 8 -10.02 -21.23 -18.67
N LEU A 9 -10.19 -20.71 -17.45
CA LEU A 9 -9.10 -20.09 -16.66
C LEU A 9 -8.30 -21.09 -15.81
N ALA A 10 -8.63 -22.40 -15.87
CA ALA A 10 -7.88 -23.43 -15.17
C ALA A 10 -6.44 -23.56 -15.70
N SER A 11 -6.24 -23.35 -17.01
CA SER A 11 -4.94 -23.28 -17.67
C SER A 11 -4.60 -21.83 -18.07
N PRO A 12 -3.32 -21.45 -18.17
CA PRO A 12 -2.93 -20.16 -18.73
C PRO A 12 -3.45 -20.00 -20.15
N GLY A 13 -4.23 -18.94 -20.40
CA GLY A 13 -4.80 -18.67 -21.71
C GLY A 13 -5.85 -17.56 -21.68
N PRO A 14 -6.23 -17.05 -22.86
CA PRO A 14 -7.28 -16.05 -22.97
C PRO A 14 -8.67 -16.69 -22.85
N ALA A 15 -9.58 -15.97 -22.21
CA ALA A 15 -11.01 -16.26 -22.23
C ALA A 15 -11.78 -14.95 -22.49
N ALA A 16 -12.91 -15.04 -23.17
CA ALA A 16 -13.75 -13.89 -23.48
C ALA A 16 -15.20 -14.15 -23.07
N LEU A 17 -15.81 -13.15 -22.46
CA LEU A 17 -17.23 -13.15 -22.11
C LEU A 17 -17.84 -11.81 -22.50
N PHE A 18 -18.95 -11.85 -23.23
CA PHE A 18 -19.65 -10.67 -23.75
C PHE A 18 -21.05 -10.56 -23.14
N GLY A 19 -21.66 -9.38 -23.25
CA GLY A 19 -23.04 -9.14 -22.83
C GLY A 19 -23.26 -8.97 -21.32
N LEU A 20 -22.19 -8.84 -20.52
CA LEU A 20 -22.31 -8.56 -19.09
C LEU A 20 -22.54 -7.06 -18.81
N PRO A 21 -23.55 -6.70 -18.00
CA PRO A 21 -23.67 -5.35 -17.46
C PRO A 21 -22.52 -5.05 -16.48
N PRO A 22 -22.21 -3.77 -16.18
CA PRO A 22 -21.10 -3.40 -15.30
C PRO A 22 -21.07 -4.15 -13.96
N ALA A 23 -22.19 -4.19 -13.22
CA ALA A 23 -22.29 -4.91 -11.95
C ALA A 23 -22.07 -6.44 -12.11
N GLY A 24 -22.48 -7.01 -13.24
CA GLY A 24 -22.24 -8.41 -13.56
C GLY A 24 -20.75 -8.73 -13.74
N ARG A 25 -19.95 -7.76 -14.19
CA ARG A 25 -18.48 -7.91 -14.28
C ARG A 25 -17.86 -8.00 -12.89
N ALA A 26 -18.18 -7.08 -11.98
CA ALA A 26 -17.65 -7.13 -10.61
C ALA A 26 -18.01 -8.45 -9.89
N LEU A 27 -19.26 -8.92 -10.04
CA LEU A 27 -19.72 -10.20 -9.51
C LEU A 27 -18.92 -11.39 -10.06
N LEU A 28 -18.69 -11.43 -11.37
CA LEU A 28 -17.89 -12.47 -12.01
C LEU A 28 -16.48 -12.52 -11.43
N TYR A 29 -15.80 -11.37 -11.36
CA TYR A 29 -14.44 -11.29 -10.87
C TYR A 29 -14.38 -11.67 -9.38
N ALA A 30 -15.34 -11.22 -8.58
CA ALA A 30 -15.42 -11.60 -7.17
C ALA A 30 -15.60 -13.11 -6.98
N ALA A 31 -16.44 -13.75 -7.79
CA ALA A 31 -16.62 -15.20 -7.77
C ALA A 31 -15.34 -15.94 -8.17
N LEU A 32 -14.67 -15.50 -9.26
CA LEU A 32 -13.40 -16.09 -9.71
C LEU A 32 -12.31 -15.99 -8.64
N GLN A 33 -12.22 -14.86 -7.95
CA GLN A 33 -11.25 -14.68 -6.86
C GLN A 33 -11.53 -15.64 -5.71
N LYS A 34 -12.80 -15.77 -5.28
CA LYS A 34 -13.21 -16.66 -4.19
C LYS A 34 -12.95 -18.13 -4.52
N ASP A 35 -13.23 -18.55 -5.75
CA ASP A 35 -13.04 -19.95 -6.16
C ASP A 35 -11.57 -20.31 -6.40
N THR A 36 -10.76 -19.39 -6.93
CA THR A 36 -9.37 -19.68 -7.30
C THR A 36 -8.34 -19.28 -6.24
N GLY A 37 -8.69 -18.37 -5.33
CA GLY A 37 -7.78 -17.77 -4.36
C GLY A 37 -6.69 -16.88 -4.99
N ARG A 38 -6.66 -16.70 -6.31
CA ARG A 38 -5.64 -15.93 -7.02
C ARG A 38 -5.91 -14.43 -6.89
N ILE A 39 -4.84 -13.63 -6.81
CA ILE A 39 -4.94 -12.17 -6.85
C ILE A 39 -5.37 -11.74 -8.25
N LEU A 40 -6.38 -10.88 -8.33
CA LEU A 40 -6.85 -10.32 -9.59
C LEU A 40 -6.09 -9.05 -9.95
N CYS A 41 -5.54 -9.00 -11.17
CA CYS A 41 -5.11 -7.75 -11.80
C CYS A 41 -6.20 -7.32 -12.79
N VAL A 42 -6.98 -6.30 -12.43
CA VAL A 42 -8.09 -5.80 -13.24
C VAL A 42 -7.64 -4.57 -14.01
N VAL A 43 -7.46 -4.70 -15.32
CA VAL A 43 -7.03 -3.59 -16.17
C VAL A 43 -8.25 -2.80 -16.63
N THR A 44 -8.24 -1.48 -16.42
CA THR A 44 -9.32 -0.57 -16.80
C THR A 44 -8.84 0.52 -17.77
N PRO A 45 -9.75 1.18 -18.53
CA PRO A 45 -9.36 2.27 -19.43
C PRO A 45 -8.74 3.47 -18.71
N GLY A 46 -9.26 3.84 -17.53
CA GLY A 46 -8.81 4.98 -16.74
C GLY A 46 -8.96 4.77 -15.23
N GLU A 47 -8.53 5.78 -14.45
CA GLU A 47 -8.57 5.77 -12.99
C GLU A 47 -9.99 5.86 -12.41
N ALA A 48 -10.91 6.53 -13.10
CA ALA A 48 -12.31 6.60 -12.70
C ALA A 48 -12.95 5.20 -12.72
N GLU A 49 -12.74 4.43 -13.80
CA GLU A 49 -13.22 3.06 -13.91
C GLU A 49 -12.51 2.13 -12.92
N ALA A 50 -11.19 2.32 -12.70
CA ALA A 50 -10.46 1.53 -11.70
C ALA A 50 -11.03 1.74 -10.29
N THR A 51 -11.34 2.99 -9.94
CA THR A 51 -11.90 3.35 -8.64
C THR A 51 -13.28 2.74 -8.45
N HIS A 52 -14.17 2.93 -9.43
CA HIS A 52 -15.51 2.34 -9.39
C HIS A 52 -15.46 0.82 -9.26
N PHE A 53 -14.61 0.15 -10.06
CA PHE A 53 -14.51 -1.31 -10.01
C PHE A 53 -13.90 -1.81 -8.69
N ALA A 54 -12.91 -1.11 -8.14
CA ALA A 54 -12.34 -1.45 -6.83
C ALA A 54 -13.40 -1.34 -5.72
N ASP A 55 -14.26 -0.32 -5.76
CA ASP A 55 -15.33 -0.11 -4.79
C ASP A 55 -16.46 -1.15 -4.93
N ASP A 56 -16.79 -1.55 -6.16
CA ASP A 56 -17.70 -2.68 -6.41
C ASP A 56 -17.14 -3.98 -5.79
N LEU A 57 -15.85 -4.28 -6.00
CA LEU A 57 -15.20 -5.46 -5.40
C LEU A 57 -15.16 -5.41 -3.87
N LYS A 58 -14.91 -4.24 -3.28
CA LYS A 58 -14.98 -4.03 -1.82
C LYS A 58 -16.37 -4.30 -1.28
N THR A 59 -17.40 -3.81 -1.97
CA THR A 59 -18.82 -4.05 -1.62
C THR A 59 -19.16 -5.55 -1.65
N LEU A 60 -18.51 -6.32 -2.52
CA LEU A 60 -18.65 -7.77 -2.63
C LEU A 60 -17.80 -8.57 -1.61
N GLY A 61 -17.10 -7.87 -0.71
CA GLY A 61 -16.33 -8.43 0.39
C GLY A 61 -14.87 -8.76 0.04
N LEU A 62 -14.33 -8.22 -1.06
CA LEU A 62 -12.92 -8.38 -1.41
C LEU A 62 -12.09 -7.20 -0.91
N SER A 63 -10.86 -7.48 -0.51
CA SER A 63 -9.85 -6.43 -0.33
C SER A 63 -9.32 -6.00 -1.71
N ALA A 64 -9.66 -4.78 -2.13
CA ALA A 64 -9.26 -4.25 -3.44
C ALA A 64 -8.68 -2.84 -3.31
N ALA A 65 -7.70 -2.54 -4.16
CA ALA A 65 -7.09 -1.21 -4.24
C ALA A 65 -6.88 -0.78 -5.70
N VAL A 66 -6.72 0.54 -5.90
CA VAL A 66 -6.36 1.12 -7.20
C VAL A 66 -4.86 1.38 -7.21
N PHE A 67 -4.13 0.84 -8.18
CA PHE A 67 -2.74 1.20 -8.43
C PHE A 67 -2.71 2.37 -9.42
N PRO A 68 -2.50 3.61 -8.97
CA PRO A 68 -2.68 4.76 -9.83
C PRO A 68 -1.46 4.95 -10.76
N PRO A 69 -1.64 5.67 -11.88
CA PRO A 69 -0.51 6.10 -12.70
C PRO A 69 0.41 7.00 -11.87
N ARG A 70 1.69 7.03 -12.19
CA ARG A 70 2.61 8.03 -11.66
C ARG A 70 2.26 9.37 -12.27
N ASP A 71 2.26 10.41 -11.43
CA ASP A 71 2.14 11.78 -11.91
C ASP A 71 3.45 12.18 -12.62
N PHE A 72 3.35 12.59 -13.88
CA PHE A 72 4.48 13.08 -14.65
C PHE A 72 4.68 14.57 -14.41
N MET A 73 5.41 14.90 -13.35
CA MET A 73 5.88 16.26 -13.17
C MET A 73 7.00 16.59 -14.15
N LEU A 74 6.67 17.32 -15.22
CA LEU A 74 7.63 17.80 -16.22
C LEU A 74 8.60 18.86 -15.67
N ARG A 75 8.28 19.48 -14.54
CA ARG A 75 9.15 20.41 -13.80
C ARG A 75 9.05 20.12 -12.31
N PRO A 76 10.16 20.11 -11.56
CA PRO A 76 10.11 20.08 -10.11
C PRO A 76 9.43 21.36 -9.63
N VAL A 77 8.27 21.24 -9.01
CA VAL A 77 7.62 22.34 -8.29
C VAL A 77 7.89 22.11 -6.81
N GLU A 78 8.49 23.09 -6.13
CA GLU A 78 8.62 23.04 -4.68
C GLU A 78 7.23 22.91 -4.06
N GLY A 79 7.04 21.90 -3.22
CA GLY A 79 5.75 21.61 -2.58
C GLY A 79 4.80 20.73 -3.40
N ALA A 80 5.22 20.20 -4.56
CA ALA A 80 4.42 19.18 -5.22
C ALA A 80 4.26 17.93 -4.34
N GLY A 81 3.02 17.51 -4.14
CA GLY A 81 2.68 16.37 -3.29
C GLY A 81 3.21 15.07 -3.87
N ARG A 82 3.73 14.19 -3.00
CA ARG A 82 4.13 12.81 -3.34
C ARG A 82 2.98 11.82 -3.20
N GLU A 83 1.75 12.31 -3.35
CA GLU A 83 0.54 11.55 -3.01
C GLU A 83 0.40 10.30 -3.89
N TYR A 84 0.64 10.44 -5.20
CA TYR A 84 0.59 9.32 -6.13
C TYR A 84 1.69 8.30 -5.86
N GLU A 85 2.92 8.72 -5.55
CA GLU A 85 3.99 7.81 -5.12
C GLU A 85 3.61 7.07 -3.84
N TYR A 86 3.05 7.77 -2.85
CA TYR A 86 2.61 7.19 -1.59
C TYR A 86 1.48 6.17 -1.77
N ARG A 87 0.48 6.49 -2.60
CA ARG A 87 -0.59 5.55 -2.98
C ARG A 87 -0.02 4.30 -3.64
N ARG A 88 0.95 4.44 -4.56
CA ARG A 88 1.62 3.30 -5.21
C ARG A 88 2.37 2.43 -4.20
N LEU A 89 3.17 3.03 -3.31
CA LEU A 89 3.88 2.30 -2.25
C LEU A 89 2.91 1.56 -1.33
N SER A 90 1.79 2.19 -0.96
CA SER A 90 0.74 1.58 -0.14
C SER A 90 0.16 0.32 -0.80
N VAL A 91 -0.16 0.39 -2.10
CA VAL A 91 -0.66 -0.77 -2.86
C VAL A 91 0.38 -1.89 -2.96
N LEU A 92 1.64 -1.54 -3.23
CA LEU A 92 2.73 -2.53 -3.29
C LEU A 92 2.98 -3.19 -1.93
N GLY A 93 2.96 -2.42 -0.84
CA GLY A 93 3.07 -2.92 0.52
C GLY A 93 1.90 -3.82 0.92
N ALA A 94 0.69 -3.51 0.46
CA ALA A 94 -0.49 -4.33 0.69
C ALA A 94 -0.44 -5.64 -0.13
N LEU A 95 0.02 -5.58 -1.39
CA LEU A 95 0.28 -6.75 -2.23
C LEU A 95 1.36 -7.66 -1.64
N ALA A 96 2.52 -7.11 -1.30
CA ALA A 96 3.65 -7.86 -0.74
C ALA A 96 3.30 -8.51 0.61
N GLY A 97 2.44 -7.86 1.40
CA GLY A 97 1.91 -8.39 2.66
C GLY A 97 0.71 -9.34 2.51
N GLY A 98 0.25 -9.64 1.30
CA GLY A 98 -0.90 -10.53 1.08
C GLY A 98 -2.24 -9.98 1.57
N ARG A 99 -2.38 -8.65 1.66
CA ARG A 99 -3.56 -7.93 2.19
C ARG A 99 -4.59 -7.56 1.11
N LEU A 100 -4.37 -7.97 -0.14
CA LEU A 100 -5.23 -7.63 -1.28
C LEU A 100 -5.64 -8.89 -2.05
N ASN A 101 -6.93 -8.95 -2.38
CA ASN A 101 -7.51 -9.93 -3.28
C ASN A 101 -7.53 -9.44 -4.74
N ALA A 102 -7.56 -8.13 -4.95
CA ALA A 102 -7.58 -7.53 -6.28
C ALA A 102 -6.86 -6.19 -6.33
N VAL A 103 -6.30 -5.86 -7.49
CA VAL A 103 -5.77 -4.54 -7.81
C VAL A 103 -6.34 -4.09 -9.14
N CYS A 104 -6.99 -2.93 -9.13
CA CYS A 104 -7.49 -2.27 -10.32
C CYS A 104 -6.42 -1.32 -10.84
N VAL A 105 -6.02 -1.49 -12.10
CA VAL A 105 -4.88 -0.83 -12.72
C VAL A 105 -5.35 -0.14 -14.00
N PRO A 106 -5.38 1.20 -14.07
CA PRO A 106 -5.59 1.92 -15.32
C PRO A 106 -4.54 1.49 -16.36
N ALA A 107 -4.93 1.42 -17.63
CA ALA A 107 -4.03 1.01 -18.71
C ALA A 107 -2.72 1.82 -18.74
N GLU A 108 -2.80 3.13 -18.46
CA GLU A 108 -1.64 3.99 -18.32
C GLU A 108 -0.68 3.53 -17.21
N ALA A 109 -1.20 3.21 -16.02
CA ALA A 109 -0.41 2.76 -14.89
C ALA A 109 0.27 1.41 -15.14
N LEU A 110 -0.39 0.52 -15.90
CA LEU A 110 0.14 -0.79 -16.28
C LEU A 110 1.37 -0.70 -17.19
N LEU A 111 1.44 0.34 -18.02
CA LEU A 111 2.54 0.56 -18.97
C LEU A 111 3.77 1.20 -18.32
N GLN A 112 3.64 1.70 -17.09
CA GLN A 112 4.73 2.34 -16.36
C GLN A 112 5.53 1.31 -15.55
N TYR A 113 6.86 1.41 -15.62
CA TYR A 113 7.71 0.62 -14.73
C TYR A 113 7.43 0.93 -13.25
N THR A 114 7.59 -0.10 -12.42
CA THR A 114 7.53 0.00 -10.97
C THR A 114 8.70 -0.74 -10.36
N VAL A 115 8.96 -0.52 -9.06
CA VAL A 115 10.02 -1.20 -8.32
C VAL A 115 9.85 -2.73 -8.40
N PRO A 116 10.92 -3.48 -8.72
CA PRO A 116 10.90 -4.94 -8.66
C PRO A 116 10.47 -5.45 -7.29
N GLN A 117 9.74 -6.56 -7.25
CA GLN A 117 9.21 -7.12 -6.01
C GLN A 117 10.32 -7.43 -4.98
N ASP A 118 11.42 -8.02 -5.43
CA ASP A 118 12.53 -8.41 -4.56
C ASP A 118 13.24 -7.19 -3.98
N GLU A 119 13.42 -6.13 -4.79
CA GLU A 119 13.98 -4.86 -4.35
C GLU A 119 13.06 -4.15 -3.34
N PHE A 120 11.75 -4.13 -3.60
CA PHE A 120 10.77 -3.59 -2.67
C PHE A 120 10.81 -4.30 -1.31
N GLN A 121 10.84 -5.64 -1.33
CA GLN A 121 10.91 -6.45 -0.12
C GLN A 121 12.21 -6.24 0.65
N LYS A 122 13.37 -6.18 -0.04
CA LYS A 122 14.67 -5.90 0.59
C LYS A 122 14.71 -4.54 1.29
N ASN A 123 14.03 -3.54 0.71
CA ASN A 123 13.99 -2.18 1.24
C ASN A 123 12.89 -1.96 2.30
N THR A 124 12.01 -2.93 2.53
CA THR A 124 10.98 -2.87 3.60
C THR A 124 11.60 -3.25 4.96
N LEU A 125 11.29 -2.52 6.03
CA LEU A 125 11.81 -2.78 7.38
C LEU A 125 10.67 -2.96 8.37
N THR A 126 10.43 -4.18 8.81
CA THR A 126 9.44 -4.43 9.85
C THR A 126 10.00 -4.11 11.23
N LEU A 127 9.39 -3.16 11.94
CA LEU A 127 9.68 -2.86 13.35
C LEU A 127 8.61 -3.48 14.25
N LYS A 128 9.02 -3.99 15.42
CA LYS A 128 8.15 -4.61 16.43
C LYS A 128 8.67 -4.33 17.84
N PRO A 129 7.80 -4.29 18.87
CA PRO A 129 8.26 -4.32 20.25
C PRO A 129 9.16 -5.54 20.52
N GLY A 130 10.19 -5.36 21.34
CA GLY A 130 11.21 -6.37 21.66
C GLY A 130 12.31 -6.55 20.60
N MET A 131 12.27 -5.78 19.52
CA MET A 131 13.31 -5.83 18.48
C MET A 131 14.52 -4.99 18.93
N VAL A 132 15.69 -5.63 19.00
CA VAL A 132 16.98 -4.93 19.20
C VAL A 132 17.45 -4.37 17.86
N TYR A 133 17.23 -3.08 17.67
CA TYR A 133 17.60 -2.35 16.46
C TYR A 133 17.76 -0.88 16.81
N ASN A 134 19.01 -0.43 16.95
CA ASN A 134 19.26 0.88 17.53
C ASN A 134 18.68 2.05 16.70
N ARG A 135 18.45 3.15 17.42
CA ARG A 135 17.79 4.33 16.88
C ARG A 135 18.58 4.97 15.73
N GLU A 136 19.90 5.02 15.83
CA GLU A 136 20.79 5.59 14.81
C GLU A 136 20.66 4.86 13.47
N ALA A 137 20.68 3.52 13.49
CA ALA A 137 20.50 2.69 12.31
C ALA A 137 19.10 2.84 11.69
N LEU A 138 18.06 3.07 12.51
CA LEU A 138 16.74 3.40 11.99
C LEU A 138 16.73 4.75 11.27
N VAL A 139 17.36 5.77 11.85
CA VAL A 139 17.45 7.10 11.26
C VAL A 139 18.20 7.07 9.92
N GLU A 140 19.34 6.37 9.86
CA GLU A 140 20.10 6.19 8.61
C GLU A 140 19.26 5.51 7.54
N ARG A 141 18.51 4.46 7.91
CA ARG A 141 17.65 3.73 6.98
C ARG A 141 16.46 4.56 6.49
N LEU A 142 15.86 5.39 7.35
CA LEU A 142 14.80 6.32 6.96
C LEU A 142 15.31 7.37 5.96
N PHE A 143 16.51 7.92 6.17
CA PHE A 143 17.14 8.82 5.19
C PHE A 143 17.42 8.12 3.86
N ALA A 144 17.95 6.90 3.88
CA ALA A 144 18.21 6.11 2.67
C ALA A 144 16.91 5.78 1.91
N ALA A 145 15.80 5.59 2.61
CA ALA A 145 14.47 5.40 2.03
C ALA A 145 13.80 6.71 1.55
N GLY A 146 14.46 7.86 1.72
CA GLY A 146 13.97 9.15 1.23
C GLY A 146 12.96 9.85 2.15
N TYR A 147 12.87 9.45 3.41
CA TYR A 147 12.07 10.16 4.41
C TYR A 147 12.73 11.48 4.79
N VAL A 148 11.90 12.46 5.18
CA VAL A 148 12.34 13.78 5.58
C VAL A 148 12.28 13.93 7.10
N ARG A 149 13.41 14.25 7.73
CA ARG A 149 13.45 14.57 9.16
C ARG A 149 12.80 15.93 9.42
N ARG A 150 11.85 15.98 10.36
CA ARG A 150 11.20 17.19 10.86
C ARG A 150 11.36 17.29 12.37
N SER A 151 11.09 18.48 12.92
CA SER A 151 10.95 18.66 14.37
C SER A 151 9.73 17.92 14.91
N GLN A 152 8.68 17.84 14.10
CA GLN A 152 7.42 17.18 14.37
C GLN A 152 6.87 16.60 13.07
N VAL A 153 6.29 15.40 13.15
CA VAL A 153 5.65 14.74 12.02
C VAL A 153 4.28 15.36 11.79
N ASP A 154 4.05 15.86 10.58
CA ASP A 154 2.76 16.43 10.13
C ASP A 154 2.19 15.75 8.88
N GLY A 155 2.96 14.88 8.21
CA GLY A 155 2.50 14.18 7.00
C GLY A 155 3.34 12.96 6.60
N PRO A 156 2.87 12.17 5.62
CA PRO A 156 3.54 10.94 5.21
C PRO A 156 4.92 11.18 4.59
N GLY A 157 5.81 10.19 4.76
CA GLY A 157 7.22 10.27 4.34
C GLY A 157 8.07 11.14 5.25
N GLN A 158 7.62 11.39 6.48
CA GLN A 158 8.35 12.16 7.48
C GLN A 158 8.67 11.33 8.71
N PHE A 159 9.70 11.76 9.44
CA PHE A 159 10.00 11.26 10.77
C PHE A 159 10.54 12.37 11.67
N SER A 160 10.44 12.18 12.99
CA SER A 160 11.07 13.04 14.00
C SER A 160 11.77 12.21 15.05
N VAL A 161 12.74 12.80 15.75
CA VAL A 161 13.50 12.14 16.81
C VAL A 161 13.54 13.06 18.02
N ARG A 162 13.12 12.56 19.19
CA ARG A 162 13.06 13.30 20.46
C ARG A 162 13.49 12.38 21.61
N GLY A 163 14.77 12.47 21.99
CA GLY A 163 15.35 11.53 22.96
C GLY A 163 15.22 10.09 22.47
N ASP A 164 14.55 9.26 23.27
CA ASP A 164 14.34 7.83 23.00
C ASP A 164 13.09 7.55 22.16
N ILE A 165 12.53 8.59 21.52
CA ILE A 165 11.32 8.48 20.70
C ILE A 165 11.65 8.77 19.24
N VAL A 166 11.17 7.92 18.34
CA VAL A 166 11.13 8.16 16.90
C VAL A 166 9.68 8.13 16.42
N ASP A 167 9.16 9.28 15.97
CA ASP A 167 7.86 9.33 15.30
C ASP A 167 8.08 9.11 13.80
N ILE A 168 7.29 8.25 13.16
CA ILE A 168 7.41 7.89 11.73
C ILE A 168 6.02 7.89 11.10
N TYR A 169 5.88 8.51 9.93
CA TYR A 169 4.65 8.40 9.14
C TYR A 169 4.94 7.71 7.81
N ALA A 170 4.77 6.40 7.76
CA ALA A 170 4.94 5.64 6.54
C ALA A 170 3.78 5.87 5.54
N PRO A 171 4.05 5.91 4.22
CA PRO A 171 3.03 6.12 3.19
C PRO A 171 1.86 5.14 3.17
N ASP A 172 2.07 3.91 3.67
CA ASP A 172 1.05 2.85 3.68
C ASP A 172 0.22 2.81 4.97
N MET A 173 0.53 3.69 5.93
CA MET A 173 -0.16 3.78 7.21
C MET A 173 -1.27 4.82 7.19
N ARG A 174 -2.34 4.55 7.95
CA ARG A 174 -3.45 5.50 8.15
C ARG A 174 -3.14 6.59 9.17
N GLN A 175 -2.27 6.29 10.13
CA GLN A 175 -1.85 7.16 11.22
C GLN A 175 -0.34 6.96 11.41
N PRO A 176 0.39 8.00 11.85
CA PRO A 176 1.81 7.84 12.17
C PRO A 176 2.00 6.92 13.37
N ALA A 177 3.18 6.33 13.46
CA ALA A 177 3.61 5.50 14.57
C ALA A 177 4.66 6.24 15.41
N ARG A 178 4.56 6.07 16.72
CA ARG A 178 5.57 6.41 17.70
C ARG A 178 6.31 5.14 18.10
N VAL A 179 7.63 5.16 17.92
CA VAL A 179 8.56 4.12 18.36
C VAL A 179 9.25 4.63 19.63
N GLU A 180 9.02 3.96 20.76
CA GLU A 180 9.67 4.25 22.03
C GLU A 180 10.79 3.22 22.26
N TYR A 181 11.98 3.72 22.61
CA TYR A 181 13.17 2.91 22.85
C TYR A 181 13.49 2.79 24.34
N TRP A 182 14.10 1.66 24.69
CA TRP A 182 14.86 1.48 25.92
C TRP A 182 16.25 0.96 25.53
N ASP A 183 17.26 1.81 25.67
CA ASP A 183 18.59 1.61 25.08
C ASP A 183 18.49 1.32 23.56
N ASP A 184 18.94 0.15 23.11
CA ASP A 184 18.93 -0.28 21.71
C ASP A 184 17.69 -1.13 21.33
N GLU A 185 16.75 -1.32 22.25
CA GLU A 185 15.56 -2.14 22.07
C GLU A 185 14.31 -1.27 21.87
N ILE A 186 13.44 -1.69 20.95
CA ILE A 186 12.12 -1.07 20.79
C ILE A 186 11.24 -1.56 21.94
N ASP A 187 10.97 -0.69 22.91
CA ASP A 187 10.11 -0.98 24.06
C ASP A 187 8.63 -1.03 23.63
N SER A 188 8.17 -0.01 22.90
CA SER A 188 6.77 0.02 22.47
C SER A 188 6.55 0.71 21.12
N LEU A 189 5.47 0.30 20.45
CA LEU A 189 4.94 0.94 19.26
C LEU A 189 3.49 1.36 19.51
N ALA A 190 3.13 2.57 19.08
CA ALA A 190 1.74 3.02 19.13
C ALA A 190 1.43 4.00 18.00
N SER A 191 0.17 4.05 17.56
CA SER A 191 -0.30 5.15 16.73
C SER A 191 -0.45 6.42 17.57
N PHE A 192 -0.42 7.58 16.91
CA PHE A 192 -0.76 8.84 17.55
C PHE A 192 -1.50 9.76 16.57
N ASP A 193 -2.30 10.67 17.11
CA ASP A 193 -3.04 11.65 16.32
C ASP A 193 -2.13 12.81 15.89
N LEU A 194 -2.11 13.15 14.59
CA LEU A 194 -1.21 14.18 14.03
C LEU A 194 -1.44 15.58 14.62
N LEU A 195 -2.70 15.93 14.95
CA LEU A 195 -3.04 17.28 15.39
C LEU A 195 -2.73 17.48 16.87
N THR A 196 -3.15 16.52 17.70
CA THR A 196 -3.01 16.58 19.16
C THR A 196 -1.71 15.99 19.66
N GLN A 197 -1.05 15.16 18.84
CA GLN A 197 0.21 14.46 19.14
C GLN A 197 0.08 13.50 20.33
N ARG A 198 -1.15 13.09 20.62
CA ARG A 198 -1.48 12.15 21.69
C ARG A 198 -1.45 10.74 21.15
N ARG A 199 -0.85 9.86 21.95
CA ARG A 199 -0.84 8.42 21.74
C ARG A 199 -2.27 7.89 21.70
N ASP A 200 -2.52 6.95 20.80
CA ASP A 200 -3.80 6.30 20.59
C ASP A 200 -3.66 4.79 20.88
N GLY A 201 -3.72 3.92 19.87
CA GLY A 201 -3.65 2.46 20.03
C GLY A 201 -2.23 1.90 19.98
N ALA A 202 -1.96 0.86 20.78
CA ALA A 202 -0.73 0.07 20.66
C ALA A 202 -0.67 -0.65 19.30
N LEU A 203 0.53 -0.78 18.74
CA LEU A 203 0.78 -1.46 17.47
C LEU A 203 1.66 -2.68 17.72
N GLU A 204 1.33 -3.80 17.09
CA GLU A 204 2.16 -5.01 17.14
C GLU A 204 3.40 -4.90 16.24
N LYS A 205 3.27 -4.16 15.13
CA LYS A 205 4.33 -3.93 14.15
C LYS A 205 4.01 -2.78 13.20
N ILE A 206 5.05 -2.25 12.57
CA ILE A 206 4.98 -1.38 11.38
C ILE A 206 5.97 -1.88 10.31
N TYR A 207 5.81 -1.47 9.06
CA TYR A 207 6.59 -1.93 7.89
C TYR A 207 7.44 -0.83 7.26
#